data_AF-A0A662S8D9-F1
#
_entry.id   AF-A0A662S8D9-F1
#
_cell.length_a   1.000
_cell.length_b   1.000
_cell.length_c   1.000
_cell.angle_alpha   90.00
_cell.angle_beta   90.00
_cell.angle_gamma   90.00
#
_symmetry.space_group_name_H-M   'P 1'
#
loop_
_entity.id
_entity.type
_entity.pdbx_description
1 polymer ?
#
loop_
_entity_poly.entity_id
_entity_poly.type
_entity_poly.pdbx_seq_one_letter_code
_entity_poly.pdbx_strand_id
1 'polypeptide(L)'
;TFKAYYGTFDQEAAEILGLGTQKAGTRLPPGNIVLLGGPKANHLSKLINQMEDIVVENKEGRGYIKIDSYELKTIVSYGKSDYALIYALEYKGRKIILVEGLTRYGTKAGALYLWSGYAAGNTLVIIKWTDYDGNGDVSLQEIKEVYSEV
;
A
#
# COMPACT_ATOMS: atom_id res chain seq x y z
N THR A 1 4.87 12.80 -14.36
CA THR A 1 4.02 11.61 -14.59
C THR A 1 4.51 10.46 -13.73
N PHE A 2 3.61 9.67 -13.15
CA PHE A 2 3.96 8.50 -12.33
C PHE A 2 4.00 7.22 -13.16
N LYS A 3 4.78 6.23 -12.71
CA LYS A 3 4.75 4.84 -13.18
C LYS A 3 4.57 3.89 -11.99
N ALA A 4 3.77 2.85 -12.13
CA ALA A 4 3.49 1.89 -11.05
C ALA A 4 4.39 0.65 -11.15
N TYR A 5 4.92 0.21 -10.01
CA TYR A 5 5.77 -0.97 -9.88
C TYR A 5 5.21 -1.92 -8.83
N TYR A 6 4.80 -3.12 -9.24
CA TYR A 6 4.05 -4.06 -8.39
C TYR A 6 4.86 -5.28 -7.96
N GLY A 7 4.54 -5.78 -6.75
CA GLY A 7 5.04 -7.04 -6.20
C GLY A 7 4.40 -8.27 -6.82
N THR A 8 4.85 -9.46 -6.44
CA THR A 8 4.49 -10.74 -7.08
C THR A 8 2.97 -10.98 -7.26
N PHE A 9 2.12 -10.46 -6.37
CA PHE A 9 0.68 -10.73 -6.36
C PHE A 9 -0.19 -9.47 -6.53
N ASP A 10 0.41 -8.34 -6.90
CA ASP A 10 -0.22 -7.01 -6.80
C ASP A 10 -0.43 -6.35 -8.18
N GLN A 11 -0.48 -7.15 -9.26
CA GLN A 11 -0.69 -6.64 -10.61
C GLN A 11 -2.05 -5.93 -10.76
N GLU A 12 -3.13 -6.53 -10.24
CA GLU A 12 -4.47 -5.93 -10.28
C GLU A 12 -4.49 -4.54 -9.60
N ALA A 13 -3.76 -4.39 -8.49
CA ALA A 13 -3.66 -3.11 -7.79
C ALA A 13 -2.98 -2.04 -8.66
N ALA A 14 -2.02 -2.42 -9.51
CA ALA A 14 -1.36 -1.51 -10.44
C ALA A 14 -2.28 -1.08 -11.59
N GLU A 15 -3.11 -2.00 -12.07
CA GLU A 15 -4.07 -1.76 -13.16
C GLU A 15 -5.14 -0.75 -12.73
N ILE A 16 -5.58 -0.79 -11.46
CA ILE A 16 -6.52 0.19 -10.89
C ILE A 16 -6.04 1.63 -11.07
N LEU A 17 -4.74 1.88 -10.95
CA LEU A 17 -4.19 3.24 -11.03
C LEU A 17 -4.25 3.85 -12.44
N GLY A 18 -4.44 3.05 -13.49
CA GLY A 18 -4.44 3.53 -14.88
C GLY A 18 -3.09 4.12 -15.34
N LEU A 19 -2.00 3.77 -14.65
CA LEU A 19 -0.64 4.22 -14.97
C LEU A 19 0.06 3.21 -15.88
N GLY A 20 1.19 3.60 -16.47
CA GLY A 20 2.13 2.61 -16.99
C GLY A 20 2.57 1.68 -15.85
N THR A 21 2.49 0.37 -16.03
CA THR A 21 2.81 -0.61 -14.98
C THR A 21 4.02 -1.46 -15.36
N GLN A 22 4.73 -1.98 -14.36
CA GLN A 22 5.82 -2.94 -14.54
C GLN A 22 6.00 -3.75 -13.25
N LYS A 23 6.40 -5.02 -13.35
CA LYS A 23 6.81 -5.78 -12.16
C LYS A 23 8.04 -5.14 -11.51
N ALA A 24 8.04 -5.04 -10.19
CA ALA A 24 9.15 -4.43 -9.44
C ALA A 24 10.45 -5.25 -9.61
N GLY A 25 11.53 -4.53 -9.92
CA GLY A 25 12.89 -5.09 -9.90
C GLY A 25 13.57 -4.90 -8.54
N THR A 26 14.90 -4.89 -8.53
CA THR A 26 15.70 -4.70 -7.29
C THR A 26 16.36 -3.33 -7.19
N ARG A 27 16.19 -2.46 -8.20
CA ARG A 27 16.77 -1.11 -8.24
C ARG A 27 15.66 -0.09 -8.44
N LEU A 28 15.77 1.04 -7.73
CA LEU A 28 14.81 2.13 -7.85
C LEU A 28 14.80 2.69 -9.29
N PRO A 29 13.63 2.69 -9.95
CA PRO A 29 13.51 3.27 -11.29
C PRO A 29 13.68 4.80 -11.29
N PRO A 30 13.93 5.40 -12.46
CA PRO A 30 13.89 6.85 -12.62
C PRO A 30 12.45 7.39 -12.56
N GLY A 31 12.32 8.69 -12.28
CA GLY A 31 11.03 9.40 -12.27
C GLY A 31 10.22 9.21 -10.99
N ASN A 32 9.00 9.72 -11.01
CA ASN A 32 8.05 9.56 -9.91
C ASN A 32 7.39 8.18 -10.01
N ILE A 33 7.29 7.46 -8.90
CA ILE A 33 6.87 6.06 -8.90
C ILE A 33 5.85 5.77 -7.81
N VAL A 34 4.99 4.78 -8.09
CA VAL A 34 4.12 4.16 -7.09
C VAL A 34 4.58 2.72 -6.90
N LEU A 35 4.83 2.31 -5.67
CA LEU A 35 5.22 0.95 -5.31
C LEU A 35 4.02 0.25 -4.70
N LEU A 36 3.64 -0.89 -5.26
CA LEU A 36 2.47 -1.66 -4.84
C LEU A 36 2.90 -3.02 -4.29
N GLY A 37 2.40 -3.35 -3.11
CA GLY A 37 2.66 -4.61 -2.43
C GLY A 37 3.67 -4.46 -1.30
N GLY A 38 3.43 -5.20 -0.22
CA GLY A 38 4.27 -5.19 0.98
C GLY A 38 5.68 -5.77 0.77
N PRO A 39 6.55 -5.70 1.79
CA PRO A 39 7.99 -5.94 1.64
C PRO A 39 8.36 -7.41 1.37
N LYS A 40 7.42 -8.34 1.58
CA LYS A 40 7.56 -9.75 1.19
C LYS A 40 7.37 -9.98 -0.32
N ALA A 41 6.54 -9.15 -0.97
CA ALA A 41 6.17 -9.31 -2.37
C ALA A 41 6.87 -8.30 -3.30
N ASN A 42 7.28 -7.14 -2.77
CA ASN A 42 7.93 -6.07 -3.51
C ASN A 42 9.27 -5.69 -2.86
N HIS A 43 10.37 -5.99 -3.56
CA HIS A 43 11.74 -5.69 -3.08
C HIS A 43 12.01 -4.18 -2.96
N LEU A 44 11.35 -3.35 -3.76
CA LEU A 44 11.52 -1.90 -3.68
C LEU A 44 10.80 -1.34 -2.45
N SER A 45 9.59 -1.83 -2.13
CA SER A 45 8.93 -1.47 -0.86
C SER A 45 9.81 -1.86 0.32
N LYS A 46 10.38 -3.07 0.33
CA LYS A 46 11.33 -3.49 1.36
C LYS A 46 12.54 -2.54 1.49
N LEU A 47 13.11 -2.09 0.37
CA LEU A 47 14.23 -1.16 0.37
C LEU A 47 13.86 0.18 1.02
N ILE A 48 12.71 0.75 0.64
CA ILE A 48 12.25 2.02 1.21
C ILE A 48 11.89 1.85 2.68
N ASN A 49 11.26 0.75 3.07
CA ASN A 49 10.91 0.48 4.46
C ASN A 49 12.14 0.45 5.36
N GLN A 50 13.26 -0.10 4.88
CA GLN A 50 14.54 -0.06 5.61
C GLN A 50 15.13 1.34 5.73
N MET A 51 14.88 2.22 4.75
CA MET A 51 15.37 3.60 4.79
C MET A 51 14.56 4.49 5.74
N GLU A 52 13.25 4.24 5.81
CA GLU A 52 12.26 5.07 6.53
C GLU A 52 11.82 4.45 7.88
N ASP A 53 12.49 3.40 8.36
CA ASP A 53 12.11 2.62 9.55
C ASP A 53 10.62 2.17 9.57
N ILE A 54 10.08 1.82 8.40
CA ILE A 54 8.71 1.34 8.24
C ILE A 54 8.66 -0.17 8.46
N VAL A 55 7.66 -0.64 9.19
CA VAL A 55 7.35 -2.06 9.35
C VAL A 55 5.95 -2.32 8.83
N VAL A 56 5.81 -3.23 7.87
CA VAL A 56 4.52 -3.77 7.39
C VAL A 56 4.63 -5.28 7.35
N GLU A 57 4.04 -5.95 8.33
CA GLU A 57 4.18 -7.39 8.52
C GLU A 57 2.85 -8.08 8.79
N ASN A 58 2.65 -9.21 8.12
CA ASN A 58 1.59 -10.15 8.42
C ASN A 58 2.20 -11.52 8.73
N LYS A 59 1.93 -12.00 9.95
CA LYS A 59 2.29 -13.34 10.40
C LYS A 59 1.03 -14.08 10.83
N GLU A 60 0.56 -14.98 9.97
CA GLU A 60 -0.59 -15.86 10.25
C GLU A 60 -1.85 -15.07 10.66
N GLY A 61 -2.13 -13.96 9.97
CA GLY A 61 -3.28 -13.10 10.25
C GLY A 61 -3.05 -12.09 11.38
N ARG A 62 -1.89 -12.08 12.04
CA ARG A 62 -1.50 -11.02 12.97
C ARG A 62 -0.76 -9.94 12.19
N GLY A 63 -1.42 -8.80 12.03
CA GLY A 63 -0.92 -7.64 11.32
C GLY A 63 -0.17 -6.69 12.22
N TYR A 64 0.92 -6.13 11.70
CA TYR A 64 1.70 -5.08 12.35
C TYR A 64 2.09 -4.01 11.33
N ILE A 65 1.72 -2.76 11.60
CA ILE A 65 2.15 -1.59 10.85
C ILE A 65 2.82 -0.63 11.83
N LYS A 66 4.05 -0.19 11.53
CA LYS A 66 4.78 0.83 12.28
C LYS A 66 5.40 1.81 11.30
N ILE A 67 5.23 3.10 11.57
CA ILE A 67 5.91 4.19 10.87
C ILE A 67 5.98 5.37 11.85
N ASP A 68 7.16 5.98 11.96
CA ASP A 68 7.43 7.03 12.93
C ASP A 68 6.98 6.67 14.37
N SER A 69 6.08 7.48 14.94
CA SER A 69 5.50 7.27 16.27
C SER A 69 4.21 6.45 16.25
N TYR A 70 3.66 6.17 15.07
CA TYR A 70 2.41 5.43 14.92
C TYR A 70 2.66 3.92 14.87
N GLU A 71 1.90 3.19 15.67
CA GLU A 71 1.94 1.73 15.72
C GLU A 71 0.51 1.16 15.70
N LEU A 72 0.28 0.19 14.81
CA LEU A 72 -0.97 -0.54 14.71
C LEU A 72 -0.71 -2.05 14.78
N LYS A 73 -1.27 -2.68 15.81
CA LYS A 73 -1.43 -4.14 15.92
C LYS A 73 -2.87 -4.51 15.58
N THR A 74 -3.05 -5.47 14.69
CA THR A 74 -4.38 -5.80 14.18
C THR A 74 -4.52 -7.29 13.80
N ILE A 75 -5.75 -7.69 13.50
CA ILE A 75 -6.07 -9.01 12.95
C ILE A 75 -6.52 -8.84 11.51
N VAL A 76 -5.92 -9.63 10.63
CA VAL A 76 -6.18 -9.74 9.21
C VAL A 76 -6.89 -11.05 8.96
N SER A 77 -8.01 -10.99 8.24
CA SER A 77 -8.73 -12.17 7.77
C SER A 77 -8.65 -12.19 6.26
N TYR A 78 -7.82 -13.10 5.71
CA TYR A 78 -7.54 -13.15 4.28
C TYR A 78 -8.83 -13.21 3.45
N GLY A 79 -8.96 -12.29 2.49
CA GLY A 79 -10.16 -12.16 1.65
C GLY A 79 -11.42 -11.63 2.35
N LYS A 80 -11.31 -11.13 3.59
CA LYS A 80 -12.45 -10.57 4.36
C LYS A 80 -12.17 -9.23 5.02
N SER A 81 -10.96 -9.04 5.55
CA SER A 81 -10.58 -7.76 6.17
C SER A 81 -9.07 -7.62 6.15
N ASP A 82 -8.62 -6.43 5.79
CA ASP A 82 -7.20 -6.14 5.60
C ASP A 82 -6.92 -4.66 5.90
N TYR A 83 -5.64 -4.31 6.04
CA TYR A 83 -5.17 -2.95 6.24
C TYR A 83 -4.11 -2.64 5.19
N ALA A 84 -4.01 -1.36 4.84
CA ALA A 84 -2.95 -0.86 3.97
C ALA A 84 -2.39 0.45 4.49
N LEU A 85 -1.07 0.59 4.34
CA LEU A 85 -0.34 1.83 4.49
C LEU A 85 -0.16 2.47 3.11
N ILE A 86 -0.45 3.77 3.03
CA ILE A 86 -0.16 4.64 1.90
C ILE A 86 0.78 5.72 2.42
N TYR A 87 2.00 5.79 1.90
CA TYR A 87 3.01 6.75 2.36
C TYR A 87 3.68 7.44 1.19
N ALA A 88 3.72 8.77 1.22
CA ALA A 88 4.33 9.60 0.20
C ALA A 88 5.64 10.21 0.72
N LEU A 89 6.74 10.03 -0.01
CA LEU A 89 8.01 10.65 0.31
C LEU A 89 8.70 11.23 -0.93
N GLU A 90 9.68 12.09 -0.69
CA GLU A 90 10.61 12.56 -1.71
C GLU A 90 12.01 11.97 -1.50
N TYR A 91 12.56 11.33 -2.53
CA TYR A 91 13.91 10.80 -2.51
C TYR A 91 14.69 11.24 -3.73
N LYS A 92 15.78 12.00 -3.52
CA LYS A 92 16.66 12.52 -4.58
C LYS A 92 15.89 13.27 -5.68
N GLY A 93 14.94 14.12 -5.28
CA GLY A 93 14.13 14.94 -6.18
C GLY A 93 13.03 14.19 -6.92
N ARG A 94 12.62 13.01 -6.41
CA ARG A 94 11.58 12.17 -7.01
C ARG A 94 10.52 11.84 -5.97
N LYS A 95 9.26 11.84 -6.38
CA LYS A 95 8.15 11.42 -5.53
C LYS A 95 7.99 9.89 -5.58
N ILE A 96 7.96 9.27 -4.42
CA ILE A 96 7.70 7.85 -4.25
C ILE A 96 6.44 7.72 -3.39
N ILE A 97 5.47 6.94 -3.87
CA ILE A 97 4.28 6.59 -3.08
C ILE A 97 4.34 5.09 -2.83
N LEU A 98 4.33 4.67 -1.57
CA LEU A 98 4.13 3.29 -1.17
C LEU A 98 2.65 3.01 -0.97
N VAL A 99 2.23 1.82 -1.39
CA VAL A 99 0.92 1.25 -1.12
C VAL A 99 1.14 -0.19 -0.71
N GLU A 100 1.10 -0.44 0.59
CA GLU A 100 1.47 -1.73 1.19
C GLU A 100 0.32 -2.30 2.00
N GLY A 101 -0.34 -3.34 1.46
CA GLY A 101 -1.28 -4.15 2.21
C GLY A 101 -0.60 -5.20 3.08
N LEU A 102 -1.27 -5.61 4.16
CA LEU A 102 -0.86 -6.80 4.92
C LEU A 102 -1.14 -8.10 4.13
N THR A 103 -2.02 -8.05 3.13
CA THR A 103 -2.13 -9.03 2.03
C THR A 103 -2.38 -8.30 0.70
N ARG A 104 -2.53 -9.05 -0.41
CA ARG A 104 -2.90 -8.50 -1.72
C ARG A 104 -4.22 -7.70 -1.71
N TYR A 105 -5.16 -8.06 -0.82
CA TYR A 105 -6.45 -7.36 -0.70
C TYR A 105 -6.26 -5.96 -0.12
N GLY A 106 -5.42 -5.83 0.91
CA GLY A 106 -4.99 -4.54 1.44
C GLY A 106 -4.31 -3.69 0.37
N THR A 107 -3.39 -4.25 -0.43
CA THR A 107 -2.74 -3.49 -1.52
C THR A 107 -3.76 -2.99 -2.54
N LYS A 108 -4.71 -3.85 -2.93
CA LYS A 108 -5.80 -3.49 -3.84
C LYS A 108 -6.67 -2.36 -3.27
N ALA A 109 -7.01 -2.43 -1.98
CA ALA A 109 -7.74 -1.37 -1.28
C ALA A 109 -6.95 -0.06 -1.23
N GLY A 110 -5.66 -0.11 -0.91
CA GLY A 110 -4.81 1.06 -0.88
C GLY A 110 -4.68 1.72 -2.26
N ALA A 111 -4.56 0.92 -3.32
CA ALA A 111 -4.49 1.42 -4.69
C ALA A 111 -5.81 2.07 -5.12
N LEU A 112 -6.94 1.47 -4.77
CA LEU A 112 -8.27 2.01 -5.06
C LEU A 112 -8.52 3.33 -4.32
N TYR A 113 -8.11 3.41 -3.04
CA TYR A 113 -8.20 4.61 -2.24
C TYR A 113 -7.26 5.73 -2.71
N LEU A 114 -6.07 5.38 -3.18
CA LEU A 114 -5.15 6.33 -3.82
C LEU A 114 -5.74 6.87 -5.13
N TRP A 115 -6.28 5.99 -5.97
CA TRP A 115 -6.90 6.36 -7.25
C TRP A 115 -8.11 7.28 -7.10
N SER A 116 -8.91 7.11 -6.04
CA SER A 116 -10.06 7.99 -5.78
C SER A 116 -9.65 9.42 -5.37
N GLY A 117 -8.37 9.65 -5.08
CA GLY A 117 -7.84 10.94 -4.64
C GLY A 117 -8.05 11.22 -3.15
N TYR A 118 -8.58 10.29 -2.37
CA TYR A 118 -8.81 10.51 -0.94
C TYR A 118 -7.51 10.61 -0.13
N ALA A 119 -6.42 10.01 -0.61
CA ALA A 119 -5.09 10.19 -0.02
C ALA A 119 -4.39 11.51 -0.43
N ALA A 120 -5.01 12.34 -1.29
CA ALA A 120 -4.34 13.52 -1.82
C ALA A 120 -4.09 14.57 -0.73
N GLY A 121 -2.83 15.01 -0.61
CA GLY A 121 -2.42 16.00 0.38
C GLY A 121 -1.96 15.42 1.71
N ASN A 122 -2.16 14.11 1.94
CA ASN A 122 -1.64 13.42 3.12
C ASN A 122 -0.26 12.82 2.82
N THR A 123 0.66 12.95 3.77
CA THR A 123 1.95 12.27 3.75
C THR A 123 1.80 10.79 4.12
N LEU A 124 0.91 10.46 5.06
CA LEU A 124 0.63 9.10 5.52
C LEU A 124 -0.88 8.89 5.62
N VAL A 125 -1.36 7.73 5.15
CA VAL A 125 -2.72 7.23 5.38
C VAL A 125 -2.65 5.75 5.70
N ILE A 126 -3.37 5.32 6.73
CA ILE A 126 -3.62 3.90 7.00
C ILE A 126 -5.10 3.65 6.90
N ILE A 127 -5.48 2.69 6.07
CA ILE A 127 -6.87 2.31 5.83
C ILE A 127 -7.14 0.89 6.33
N LYS A 128 -8.42 0.61 6.55
CA LYS A 128 -8.98 -0.73 6.73
C LYS A 128 -10.01 -0.99 5.64
N TRP A 129 -9.89 -2.13 4.98
CA TRP A 129 -10.95 -2.70 4.15
C TRP A 129 -11.65 -3.83 4.89
N THR A 130 -12.96 -3.98 4.70
CA THR A 130 -13.77 -5.09 5.23
C THR A 130 -14.85 -5.45 4.23
N ASP A 131 -14.85 -6.69 3.77
CA ASP A 131 -15.86 -7.30 2.90
C ASP A 131 -17.19 -7.43 3.64
N TYR A 132 -18.06 -6.42 3.54
CA TYR A 132 -19.34 -6.39 4.24
C TYR A 132 -20.44 -7.13 3.48
N ASP A 133 -20.35 -7.20 2.15
CA ASP A 133 -21.33 -7.88 1.31
C ASP A 133 -20.99 -9.35 1.01
N GLY A 134 -19.76 -9.78 1.32
CA GLY A 134 -19.30 -11.16 1.24
C GLY A 134 -18.90 -11.60 -0.17
N ASN A 135 -18.72 -10.66 -1.10
CA ASN A 135 -18.36 -10.97 -2.48
C ASN A 135 -16.85 -11.19 -2.69
N GLY A 136 -16.01 -10.81 -1.71
CA GLY A 136 -14.56 -10.96 -1.72
C GLY A 136 -13.80 -9.97 -2.63
N ASP A 137 -14.51 -9.04 -3.27
CA ASP A 137 -13.97 -7.94 -4.06
C ASP A 137 -13.80 -6.69 -3.20
N VAL A 138 -12.83 -5.86 -3.60
CA VAL A 138 -12.52 -4.62 -2.88
C VAL A 138 -13.32 -3.48 -3.48
N SER A 139 -14.13 -2.81 -2.66
CA SER A 139 -14.91 -1.63 -3.05
C SER A 139 -14.57 -0.41 -2.19
N LEU A 140 -14.74 0.80 -2.74
CA LEU A 140 -14.44 2.06 -2.03
C LEU A 140 -15.31 2.26 -0.78
N GLN A 141 -16.57 1.83 -0.83
CA GLN A 141 -17.54 2.01 0.25
C GLN A 141 -17.21 1.16 1.51
N GLU A 142 -16.40 0.13 1.32
CA GLU A 142 -15.94 -0.79 2.37
C GLU A 142 -14.62 -0.34 3.03
N ILE A 143 -14.00 0.72 2.49
CA ILE A 143 -12.74 1.25 2.98
C ILE A 143 -13.01 2.35 3.99
N LYS A 144 -12.34 2.25 5.14
CA LYS A 144 -12.33 3.27 6.18
C LYS A 144 -10.91 3.72 6.47
N GLU A 145 -10.73 5.02 6.60
CA GLU A 145 -9.49 5.57 7.14
C GLU A 145 -9.39 5.22 8.63
N VAL A 146 -8.22 4.76 9.05
CA VAL A 146 -7.87 4.45 10.43
C VAL A 146 -6.98 5.55 10.99
N TYR A 147 -6.11 6.12 10.14
CA TYR A 147 -5.15 7.15 10.50
C TYR A 147 -4.75 7.96 9.27
N SER A 148 -4.47 9.25 9.44
CA SER A 148 -3.85 10.10 8.42
C SER A 148 -2.97 11.18 9.04
N GLU A 149 -1.94 11.58 8.29
CA GLU A 149 -1.09 12.73 8.57
C GLU A 149 -0.92 13.55 7.29
N VAL A 150 -0.91 14.87 7.45
CA VAL A 150 -0.70 15.85 6.36
C VAL A 150 0.78 16.14 6.21
#